data_AF-A0A1F2RDA0-F1
#
_entry.id   AF-A0A1F2RDA0-F1
#
_cell.length_a   1.000
_cell.length_b   1.000
_cell.length_c   1.000
_cell.angle_alpha   90.00
_cell.angle_beta   90.00
_cell.angle_gamma   90.00
#
_symmetry.space_group_name_H-M   'P 1'
#
loop_
_entity.id
_entity.type
_entity.pdbx_description
1 polymer ?
#
loop_
_entity_poly.entity_id
_entity_poly.type
_entity_poly.pdbx_seq_one_letter_code
_entity_poly.pdbx_strand_id
1 'polypeptide(L)'
;MEVVRNERLTEAELHAFFDRLFPHGFAGADVLVEVAPEGWEQSALLTCFHPSAERVFDESVQLHRNIGALRNARPRQDIARQTDETLFSEPTLEEVRRDYRPTPVQPPEELTELVGLCLWDVFSDNHDVIAADGRAVDIGSFRGAGAFLDEHLAAKRDAWDEGDYLRFYLGTIWIGARADCAPVYAMIFRRLKALGADWVYHFPELALVDLGGLRDEDSSPTRYSPNEALAAERAAREREAELARFRTDLNEINARAREEAMDRPLPATVRAYRQVCGRDPRGWPPA
;
A
#
# COMPACT_ATOMS: atom_id res chain seq x y z
N MET A 1 4.11 37.65 -13.68
CA MET A 1 4.63 36.42 -14.29
C MET A 1 4.76 35.41 -13.17
N GLU A 2 3.66 34.75 -12.83
CA GLU A 2 3.65 33.68 -11.82
C GLU A 2 4.36 32.48 -12.43
N VAL A 3 5.54 32.16 -11.91
CA VAL A 3 6.15 30.86 -12.15
C VAL A 3 5.26 29.85 -11.44
N VAL A 4 4.48 29.07 -12.20
CA VAL A 4 3.82 27.88 -11.67
C VAL A 4 4.92 27.01 -11.09
N ARG A 5 5.09 27.04 -9.76
CA ARG A 5 6.00 26.12 -9.07
C ARG A 5 5.43 24.73 -9.31
N ASN A 6 6.21 23.87 -9.94
CA ASN A 6 5.85 22.47 -10.09
C ASN A 6 5.59 21.91 -8.69
N GLU A 7 4.40 21.38 -8.43
CA GLU A 7 4.00 20.89 -7.10
C GLU A 7 4.72 19.59 -6.72
N ARG A 8 5.40 18.96 -7.70
CA ARG A 8 6.06 17.66 -7.58
C ARG A 8 7.52 17.73 -8.02
N LEU A 9 8.33 16.82 -7.49
CA LEU A 9 9.67 16.58 -8.02
C LEU A 9 9.59 15.98 -9.43
N THR A 10 10.55 16.33 -10.28
CA THR A 10 10.76 15.66 -11.57
C THR A 10 11.39 14.29 -11.36
N GLU A 11 11.29 13.40 -12.35
CA GLU A 11 11.88 12.07 -12.31
C GLU A 11 13.37 12.08 -11.94
N ALA A 12 14.18 12.93 -12.56
CA ALA A 12 15.59 13.09 -12.22
C ALA A 12 15.81 13.54 -10.76
N GLU A 13 14.95 14.42 -10.25
CA GLU A 13 14.98 14.84 -8.85
C GLU A 13 14.54 13.72 -7.89
N LEU A 14 13.60 12.85 -8.29
CA LEU A 14 13.19 11.67 -7.53
C LEU A 14 14.35 10.69 -7.37
N HIS A 15 15.02 10.31 -8.46
CA HIS A 15 16.19 9.43 -8.39
C HIS A 15 17.30 10.03 -7.52
N ALA A 16 17.59 11.33 -7.69
CA ALA A 16 18.57 12.03 -6.85
C ALA A 16 18.16 12.10 -5.37
N PHE A 17 16.86 12.21 -5.08
CA PHE A 17 16.33 12.17 -3.72
C PHE A 17 16.53 10.78 -3.09
N PHE A 18 16.24 9.71 -3.82
CA PHE A 18 16.45 8.34 -3.37
C PHE A 18 17.93 7.98 -3.23
N ASP A 19 18.81 8.47 -4.10
CA ASP A 19 20.27 8.31 -3.95
C ASP A 19 20.79 8.99 -2.68
N ARG A 20 20.20 10.13 -2.28
CA ARG A 20 20.53 10.79 -1.02
C ARG A 20 19.98 10.05 0.19
N LEU A 21 18.82 9.40 0.07
CA LEU A 21 18.28 8.55 1.13
C LEU A 21 19.11 7.27 1.30
N PHE A 22 19.56 6.66 0.20
CA PHE A 22 20.23 5.36 0.17
C PHE A 22 21.51 5.42 -0.69
N PRO A 23 22.57 6.09 -0.22
CA PRO A 23 23.79 6.32 -1.00
C PRO A 23 24.53 5.02 -1.37
N HIS A 24 24.32 3.95 -0.60
CA HIS A 24 24.91 2.62 -0.84
C HIS A 24 23.86 1.58 -1.26
N GLY A 25 22.67 2.02 -1.67
CA GLY A 25 21.54 1.15 -2.02
C GLY A 25 20.74 0.66 -0.80
N PHE A 26 19.66 -0.08 -1.06
CA PHE A 26 18.71 -0.51 -0.02
C PHE A 26 19.28 -1.59 0.91
N ALA A 27 20.29 -2.35 0.46
CA ALA A 27 21.06 -3.28 1.29
C ALA A 27 22.49 -2.77 1.56
N GLY A 28 22.70 -1.45 1.54
CA GLY A 28 23.96 -0.84 1.91
C GLY A 28 24.38 -1.21 3.34
N ALA A 29 25.68 -1.21 3.62
CA ALA A 29 26.21 -1.51 4.95
C ALA A 29 25.67 -0.53 6.02
N ASP A 30 25.41 0.72 5.64
CA ASP A 30 24.77 1.73 6.48
C ASP A 30 23.34 1.32 6.88
N VAL A 31 22.57 0.75 5.94
CA VAL A 31 21.22 0.26 6.20
C VAL A 31 21.27 -0.93 7.17
N LEU A 32 22.12 -1.92 6.89
CA LEU A 32 22.22 -3.13 7.71
C LEU A 32 22.57 -2.79 9.17
N VAL A 33 23.59 -1.95 9.39
CA VAL A 33 24.00 -1.52 10.73
C VAL A 33 22.88 -0.79 11.46
N GLU A 34 22.05 -0.05 10.73
CA GLU A 34 20.98 0.77 11.30
C GLU A 34 19.75 -0.06 11.70
N VAL A 35 19.39 -1.09 10.92
CA VAL A 35 18.17 -1.90 11.17
C VAL A 35 18.45 -3.24 11.88
N ALA A 36 19.66 -3.77 11.74
CA ALA A 36 20.08 -5.06 12.28
C ALA A 36 21.56 -5.00 12.72
N PRO A 37 21.89 -4.23 13.78
CA PRO A 37 23.27 -3.99 14.20
C PRO A 37 24.03 -5.27 14.62
N GLU A 38 23.32 -6.30 15.05
CA GLU A 38 23.89 -7.60 15.44
C GLU A 38 24.07 -8.56 14.24
N GLY A 39 23.66 -8.14 13.05
CA GLY A 39 23.61 -8.97 11.84
C GLY A 39 22.19 -9.35 11.45
N TRP A 40 21.99 -9.63 10.15
CA TRP A 40 20.68 -9.95 9.60
C TRP A 40 20.10 -11.27 10.15
N GLU A 41 20.93 -12.30 10.26
CA GLU A 41 20.52 -13.62 10.75
C GLU A 41 20.09 -13.60 12.23
N GLN A 42 20.60 -12.64 13.00
CA GLN A 42 20.26 -12.44 14.41
C GLN A 42 19.07 -11.50 14.58
N SER A 43 18.62 -10.85 13.51
CA SER A 43 17.53 -9.88 13.55
C SER A 43 16.17 -10.55 13.66
N ALA A 44 15.29 -9.97 14.48
CA ALA A 44 13.89 -10.36 14.50
C ALA A 44 13.19 -10.13 13.15
N LEU A 45 13.72 -9.24 12.30
CA LEU A 45 13.18 -8.97 10.96
C LEU A 45 13.34 -10.18 10.00
N LEU A 46 14.20 -11.15 10.33
CA LEU A 46 14.37 -12.37 9.55
C LEU A 46 13.05 -13.14 9.41
N THR A 47 12.17 -13.09 10.42
CA THR A 47 10.88 -13.80 10.42
C THR A 47 9.89 -13.27 9.37
N CYS A 48 10.13 -12.08 8.80
CA CYS A 48 9.37 -11.60 7.65
C CYS A 48 9.47 -12.56 6.46
N PHE A 49 10.66 -13.10 6.21
CA PHE A 49 10.95 -14.01 5.08
C PHE A 49 11.03 -15.47 5.50
N HIS A 50 11.42 -15.74 6.75
CA HIS A 50 11.58 -17.08 7.32
C HIS A 50 10.63 -17.32 8.49
N PRO A 51 9.29 -17.27 8.29
CA PRO A 51 8.34 -17.59 9.34
C PRO A 51 8.43 -19.07 9.72
N SER A 52 8.09 -19.41 10.96
CA SER A 52 7.95 -20.81 11.37
C SER A 52 6.76 -21.48 10.68
N ALA A 53 6.75 -22.81 10.63
CA ALA A 53 5.62 -23.55 10.09
C ALA A 53 4.32 -23.27 10.86
N GLU A 54 4.41 -23.08 12.17
CA GLU A 54 3.28 -22.67 13.03
C GLU A 54 2.75 -21.30 12.61
N ARG A 55 3.64 -20.35 12.30
CA ARG A 55 3.23 -19.02 11.86
C ARG A 55 2.53 -19.07 10.49
N VAL A 56 3.07 -19.85 9.56
CA VAL A 56 2.43 -20.07 8.25
C VAL A 56 1.05 -20.71 8.41
N PHE A 57 0.90 -21.63 9.35
CA PHE A 57 -0.39 -22.24 9.68
C PHE A 57 -1.40 -21.21 10.20
N ASP A 58 -1.02 -20.38 11.18
CA ASP A 58 -1.90 -19.33 11.72
C ASP A 58 -2.36 -18.35 10.62
N GLU A 59 -1.44 -17.95 9.74
CA GLU A 59 -1.74 -17.09 8.59
C GLU A 59 -2.71 -17.76 7.61
N SER A 60 -2.51 -19.05 7.33
CA SER A 60 -3.36 -19.83 6.42
C SER A 60 -4.78 -20.00 6.99
N VAL A 61 -4.90 -20.25 8.28
CA VAL A 61 -6.20 -20.33 8.99
C VAL A 61 -6.89 -18.97 8.99
N GLN A 62 -6.18 -17.89 9.26
CA GLN A 62 -6.76 -16.55 9.24
C GLN A 62 -7.25 -16.18 7.83
N LEU A 63 -6.46 -16.46 6.80
CA LEU A 63 -6.85 -16.24 5.41
C LEU A 63 -8.10 -17.05 5.05
N HIS A 64 -8.13 -18.33 5.43
CA HIS A 64 -9.29 -19.20 5.23
C HIS A 64 -10.56 -18.60 5.84
N ARG A 65 -10.49 -18.14 7.09
CA ARG A 65 -11.62 -17.52 7.79
C ARG A 65 -12.07 -16.21 7.14
N ASN A 66 -11.12 -15.37 6.72
CA ASN A 66 -11.43 -14.12 6.02
C ASN A 66 -12.17 -14.37 4.69
N ILE A 67 -11.69 -15.34 3.89
CA ILE A 67 -12.35 -15.74 2.64
C ILE A 67 -13.75 -16.32 2.93
N GLY A 68 -13.87 -17.15 3.97
CA GLY A 68 -15.14 -17.70 4.42
C GLY A 68 -16.16 -16.60 4.78
N ALA A 69 -15.74 -15.59 5.53
CA ALA A 69 -16.56 -14.44 5.89
C ALA A 69 -17.03 -13.66 4.66
N LEU A 70 -16.12 -13.34 3.73
CA LEU A 70 -16.45 -12.66 2.47
C LEU A 70 -17.45 -13.46 1.62
N ARG A 71 -17.30 -14.79 1.55
CA ARG A 71 -18.24 -15.66 0.83
C ARG A 71 -19.63 -15.65 1.45
N ASN A 72 -19.71 -15.60 2.78
CA ASN A 72 -20.98 -15.60 3.51
C ASN A 72 -21.69 -14.24 3.48
N ALA A 73 -20.96 -13.15 3.24
CA ALA A 73 -21.50 -11.80 3.11
C ALA A 73 -22.14 -11.51 1.73
N ARG A 74 -21.90 -12.35 0.70
CA ARG A 74 -22.51 -12.16 -0.63
C ARG A 74 -24.01 -12.54 -0.61
N PRO A 75 -24.91 -11.71 -1.18
CA PRO A 75 -26.31 -12.07 -1.35
C PRO A 75 -26.45 -13.40 -2.08
N ARG A 76 -27.32 -14.28 -1.59
CA ARG A 76 -27.67 -15.56 -2.23
C ARG A 76 -28.40 -15.26 -3.55
N GLN A 77 -27.66 -15.05 -4.63
CA GLN A 77 -28.14 -15.29 -5.98
C GLN A 77 -27.54 -16.60 -6.47
N ASP A 78 -28.41 -17.43 -7.03
CA ASP A 78 -28.27 -18.86 -7.21
C ASP A 78 -27.10 -19.26 -8.12
N ILE A 79 -26.51 -20.41 -7.82
CA ILE A 79 -26.38 -21.61 -8.69
C ILE A 79 -25.24 -22.49 -8.12
N ALA A 80 -25.58 -23.75 -7.79
CA ALA A 80 -24.68 -24.88 -7.51
C ALA A 80 -23.71 -24.76 -6.30
N ARG A 81 -24.23 -24.71 -5.07
CA ARG A 81 -23.44 -24.98 -3.85
C ARG A 81 -23.24 -26.48 -3.59
N GLN A 82 -22.74 -27.22 -4.58
CA GLN A 82 -22.32 -28.62 -4.41
C GLN A 82 -20.96 -28.93 -5.05
N THR A 83 -20.24 -27.91 -5.51
CA THR A 83 -18.83 -28.06 -5.87
C THR A 83 -17.97 -27.74 -4.66
N ASP A 84 -17.54 -28.83 -4.02
CA ASP A 84 -16.28 -28.96 -3.31
C ASP A 84 -16.16 -28.39 -1.88
N GLU A 85 -16.88 -29.00 -0.93
CA GLU A 85 -16.59 -28.84 0.50
C GLU A 85 -15.17 -29.32 0.86
N THR A 86 -14.59 -30.25 0.08
CA THR A 86 -13.24 -30.78 0.30
C THR A 86 -12.12 -29.80 -0.06
N LEU A 87 -12.27 -28.96 -1.09
CA LEU A 87 -11.26 -27.95 -1.47
C LEU A 87 -11.20 -26.72 -0.55
N PHE A 88 -12.18 -26.55 0.33
CA PHE A 88 -12.27 -25.43 1.27
C PHE A 88 -12.33 -25.92 2.73
N SER A 89 -11.57 -26.95 3.06
CA SER A 89 -11.35 -27.30 4.47
C SER A 89 -10.42 -26.28 5.13
N GLU A 90 -10.61 -26.01 6.43
CA GLU A 90 -9.63 -25.22 7.20
C GLU A 90 -8.28 -25.97 7.14
N PRO A 91 -7.17 -25.30 6.81
CA PRO A 91 -5.85 -25.93 6.73
C PRO A 91 -5.50 -26.61 8.06
N THR A 92 -4.79 -27.73 8.02
CA THR A 92 -4.25 -28.39 9.22
C THR A 92 -2.76 -28.09 9.41
N LEU A 93 -2.28 -28.14 10.66
CA LEU A 93 -0.87 -27.89 10.97
C LEU A 93 0.02 -28.98 10.37
N GLU A 94 -0.45 -30.22 10.33
CA GLU A 94 0.24 -31.36 9.72
C GLU A 94 0.46 -31.16 8.22
N GLU A 95 -0.54 -30.66 7.49
CA GLU A 95 -0.42 -30.34 6.06
C GLU A 95 0.60 -29.22 5.84
N VAL A 96 0.51 -28.13 6.61
CA VAL A 96 1.46 -27.01 6.50
C VAL A 96 2.88 -27.48 6.79
N ARG A 97 3.10 -28.29 7.85
CA ARG A 97 4.44 -28.83 8.16
C ARG A 97 4.98 -29.76 7.07
N ARG A 98 4.12 -30.56 6.44
CA ARG A 98 4.51 -31.45 5.33
C ARG A 98 4.97 -30.64 4.12
N ASP A 99 4.32 -29.52 3.85
CA ASP A 99 4.53 -28.71 2.65
C ASP A 99 5.54 -27.58 2.87
N TYR A 100 5.83 -27.23 4.13
CA TYR A 100 6.82 -26.22 4.52
C TYR A 100 8.24 -26.61 4.07
N ARG A 101 8.91 -25.68 3.41
CA ARG A 101 10.29 -25.82 2.95
C ARG A 101 11.07 -24.58 3.38
N PRO A 102 12.04 -24.69 4.30
CA PRO A 102 12.94 -23.60 4.61
C PRO A 102 13.69 -23.16 3.35
N THR A 103 13.72 -21.87 3.09
CA THR A 103 14.56 -21.27 2.05
C THR A 103 15.90 -20.86 2.67
N PRO A 104 16.99 -20.83 1.89
CA PRO A 104 18.25 -20.29 2.37
C PRO A 104 18.11 -18.79 2.65
N VAL A 105 18.75 -18.32 3.72
CA VAL A 105 18.81 -16.89 4.05
C VAL A 105 19.68 -16.17 3.01
N GLN A 106 19.17 -15.08 2.46
CA GLN A 106 19.82 -14.24 1.46
C GLN A 106 19.83 -12.79 1.97
N PRO A 107 20.77 -12.41 2.86
CA PRO A 107 20.70 -11.13 3.56
C PRO A 107 20.60 -9.89 2.66
N PRO A 108 21.40 -9.71 1.59
CA PRO A 108 21.31 -8.50 0.79
C PRO A 108 20.02 -8.44 -0.03
N GLU A 109 19.53 -9.58 -0.52
CA GLU A 109 18.26 -9.67 -1.25
C GLU A 109 17.06 -9.40 -0.33
N GLU A 110 17.00 -10.07 0.82
CA GLU A 110 15.93 -9.92 1.81
C GLU A 110 15.88 -8.52 2.41
N LEU A 111 17.04 -7.92 2.70
CA LEU A 111 17.11 -6.55 3.20
C LEU A 111 16.66 -5.55 2.14
N THR A 112 17.08 -5.73 0.88
CA THR A 112 16.61 -4.91 -0.25
C THR A 112 15.09 -5.00 -0.38
N GLU A 113 14.56 -6.22 -0.29
CA GLU A 113 13.14 -6.49 -0.39
C GLU A 113 12.36 -5.80 0.73
N LEU A 114 12.76 -5.99 1.99
CA LEU A 114 12.07 -5.41 3.14
C LEU A 114 12.07 -3.88 3.10
N VAL A 115 13.21 -3.27 2.75
CA VAL A 115 13.31 -1.82 2.63
C VAL A 115 12.42 -1.32 1.50
N GLY A 116 12.39 -1.99 0.35
CA GLY A 116 11.49 -1.64 -0.75
C GLY A 116 10.02 -1.71 -0.36
N LEU A 117 9.60 -2.76 0.33
CA LEU A 117 8.23 -2.92 0.82
C LEU A 117 7.85 -1.82 1.84
N CYS A 118 8.74 -1.50 2.78
CA CYS A 118 8.52 -0.42 3.73
C CYS A 118 8.55 0.97 3.08
N LEU A 119 9.32 1.17 2.01
CA LEU A 119 9.29 2.41 1.23
C LEU A 119 7.96 2.57 0.50
N TRP A 120 7.42 1.48 -0.06
CA TRP A 120 6.08 1.51 -0.63
C TRP A 120 5.03 1.94 0.40
N ASP A 121 5.08 1.38 1.61
CA ASP A 121 4.16 1.77 2.70
C ASP A 121 4.28 3.26 3.05
N VAL A 122 5.50 3.83 3.06
CA VAL A 122 5.73 5.24 3.43
C VAL A 122 5.37 6.22 2.31
N PHE A 123 5.64 5.87 1.05
CA PHE A 123 5.51 6.77 -0.10
C PHE A 123 4.24 6.57 -0.93
N SER A 124 3.53 5.44 -0.77
CA SER A 124 2.45 5.05 -1.69
C SER A 124 1.17 4.52 -1.04
N ASP A 125 1.16 4.13 0.23
CA ASP A 125 -0.07 3.63 0.91
C ASP A 125 -1.03 4.77 1.26
N ASN A 126 -1.42 5.55 0.25
CA ASN A 126 -2.11 6.84 0.32
C ASN A 126 -1.33 7.97 0.98
N HIS A 127 -0.08 7.76 1.40
CA HIS A 127 0.70 8.74 2.15
C HIS A 127 1.55 9.65 1.25
N ASP A 128 1.81 10.89 1.70
CA ASP A 128 2.67 11.81 0.96
C ASP A 128 3.98 12.08 1.70
N VAL A 129 5.07 12.11 0.94
CA VAL A 129 6.35 12.66 1.39
C VAL A 129 6.54 14.04 0.77
N ILE A 130 6.79 15.05 1.61
CA ILE A 130 6.97 16.45 1.21
C ILE A 130 8.44 16.81 1.37
N ALA A 131 9.12 17.16 0.28
CA ALA A 131 10.51 17.59 0.30
C ALA A 131 10.69 18.93 1.05
N ALA A 132 11.94 19.26 1.39
CA ALA A 132 12.27 20.48 2.13
C ALA A 132 11.85 21.77 1.42
N ASP A 133 11.71 21.75 0.10
CA ASP A 133 11.24 22.89 -0.71
C ASP A 133 9.70 22.97 -0.83
N GLY A 134 8.99 22.04 -0.20
CA GLY A 134 7.53 21.97 -0.17
C GLY A 134 6.90 21.17 -1.30
N ARG A 135 7.69 20.63 -2.25
CA ARG A 135 7.16 19.79 -3.34
C ARG A 135 6.93 18.36 -2.88
N ALA A 136 5.95 17.69 -3.46
CA ALA A 136 5.69 16.28 -3.19
C ALA A 136 6.73 15.39 -3.88
N VAL A 137 7.22 14.39 -3.14
CA VAL A 137 8.05 13.29 -3.63
C VAL A 137 7.13 12.16 -4.09
N ASP A 138 6.38 12.43 -5.15
CA ASP A 138 5.38 11.53 -5.72
C ASP A 138 6.06 10.49 -6.62
N ILE A 139 6.07 9.22 -6.19
CA ILE A 139 6.64 8.08 -6.94
C ILE A 139 5.59 7.35 -7.79
N GLY A 140 4.40 7.91 -7.93
CA GLY A 140 3.32 7.40 -8.76
C GLY A 140 2.18 6.75 -7.98
N SER A 141 1.26 6.15 -8.73
CA SER A 141 0.15 5.37 -8.16
C SER A 141 0.65 4.15 -7.38
N PHE A 142 -0.24 3.44 -6.68
CA PHE A 142 0.05 2.18 -5.98
C PHE A 142 0.93 1.22 -6.79
N ARG A 143 0.66 1.04 -8.09
CA ARG A 143 1.50 0.21 -8.98
C ARG A 143 2.70 0.96 -9.53
N GLY A 144 2.57 2.26 -9.76
CA GLY A 144 3.67 3.12 -10.21
C GLY A 144 4.81 3.20 -9.20
N ALA A 145 4.49 3.27 -7.92
CA ALA A 145 5.46 3.23 -6.83
C ALA A 145 6.27 1.93 -6.82
N GLY A 146 5.60 0.79 -7.05
CA GLY A 146 6.27 -0.50 -7.20
C GLY A 146 7.24 -0.52 -8.39
N ALA A 147 6.78 -0.03 -9.55
CA ALA A 147 7.61 0.11 -10.75
C ALA A 147 8.81 1.03 -10.52
N PHE A 148 8.61 2.21 -9.91
CA PHE A 148 9.68 3.18 -9.65
C PHE A 148 10.76 2.59 -8.73
N LEU A 149 10.37 1.91 -7.66
CA LEU A 149 11.31 1.30 -6.73
C LEU A 149 12.14 0.19 -7.40
N ASP A 150 11.49 -0.65 -8.20
CA ASP A 150 12.20 -1.72 -8.93
C ASP A 150 13.10 -1.14 -10.03
N GLU A 151 12.66 -0.11 -10.76
CA GLU A 151 13.48 0.62 -11.73
C GLU A 151 14.69 1.30 -11.07
N HIS A 152 14.51 1.95 -9.92
CA HIS A 152 15.61 2.58 -9.18
C HIS A 152 16.67 1.55 -8.74
N LEU A 153 16.25 0.32 -8.43
CA LEU A 153 17.15 -0.79 -8.12
C LEU A 153 17.80 -1.39 -9.38
N ALA A 154 17.02 -1.55 -10.45
CA ALA A 154 17.48 -2.11 -11.73
C ALA A 154 18.47 -1.18 -12.42
N ALA A 155 18.29 0.15 -12.36
CA ALA A 155 19.26 1.12 -12.88
C ALA A 155 20.66 0.99 -12.25
N LYS A 156 20.77 0.32 -11.10
CA LYS A 156 22.05 0.02 -10.42
C LYS A 156 22.58 -1.40 -10.71
N ARG A 157 21.84 -2.21 -11.49
CA ARG A 157 22.24 -3.52 -11.98
C ARG A 157 22.45 -3.42 -13.49
N ASP A 158 23.61 -3.80 -14.02
CA ASP A 158 23.92 -3.79 -15.46
C ASP A 158 23.11 -4.83 -16.29
N ALA A 159 21.91 -5.21 -15.85
CA ALA A 159 21.09 -6.26 -16.44
C ALA A 159 19.74 -5.71 -16.93
N TRP A 160 19.44 -5.98 -18.20
CA TRP A 160 18.12 -5.81 -18.80
C TRP A 160 17.15 -6.87 -18.25
N ASP A 161 16.82 -6.80 -16.97
CA ASP A 161 15.67 -7.54 -16.43
C ASP A 161 14.43 -6.65 -16.60
N GLU A 162 13.39 -7.15 -17.25
CA GLU A 162 12.08 -6.51 -17.25
C GLU A 162 11.60 -6.46 -15.79
N GLY A 163 11.65 -5.27 -15.19
CA GLY A 163 11.31 -5.09 -13.78
C GLY A 163 9.90 -5.58 -13.45
N ASP A 164 9.75 -6.22 -12.29
CA ASP A 164 8.45 -6.69 -11.81
C ASP A 164 7.76 -5.54 -11.06
N TYR A 165 6.92 -4.79 -11.76
CA TYR A 165 6.16 -3.68 -11.17
C TYR A 165 5.26 -4.11 -10.00
N LEU A 166 4.99 -5.41 -9.82
CA LEU A 166 4.23 -5.96 -8.69
C LEU A 166 5.09 -6.27 -7.47
N ARG A 167 6.42 -6.27 -7.59
CA ARG A 167 7.35 -6.70 -6.53
C ARG A 167 7.09 -6.02 -5.19
N PHE A 168 6.96 -4.69 -5.20
CA PHE A 168 6.69 -3.90 -3.99
C PHE A 168 5.22 -3.51 -3.83
N TYR A 169 4.35 -3.92 -4.75
CA TYR A 169 2.94 -3.55 -4.72
C TYR A 169 2.28 -4.13 -3.46
N LEU A 170 1.57 -3.28 -2.71
CA LEU A 170 0.97 -3.56 -1.40
C LEU A 170 1.97 -3.71 -0.23
N GLY A 171 3.23 -3.35 -0.45
CA GLY A 171 4.23 -3.20 0.60
C GLY A 171 4.24 -4.34 1.60
N THR A 172 4.18 -4.03 2.90
CA THR A 172 4.32 -5.05 3.94
C THR A 172 3.05 -5.86 4.25
N ILE A 173 1.96 -5.75 3.49
CA ILE A 173 0.65 -6.34 3.84
C ILE A 173 0.71 -7.84 4.21
N TRP A 174 1.58 -8.62 3.55
CA TRP A 174 1.70 -10.07 3.75
C TRP A 174 2.75 -10.48 4.80
N ILE A 175 3.70 -9.60 5.12
CA ILE A 175 4.88 -9.93 5.94
C ILE A 175 5.02 -9.07 7.20
N GLY A 176 4.37 -7.91 7.25
CA GLY A 176 4.49 -6.91 8.32
C GLY A 176 3.88 -7.35 9.64
N ALA A 177 3.07 -8.41 9.64
CA ALA A 177 2.58 -9.03 10.86
C ALA A 177 3.54 -10.09 11.44
N ARG A 178 4.59 -10.49 10.71
CA ARG A 178 5.54 -11.54 11.11
C ARG A 178 6.68 -11.03 11.98
N ALA A 179 7.03 -9.75 11.85
CA ALA A 179 8.02 -9.05 12.66
C ALA A 179 7.62 -7.58 12.87
N ASP A 180 8.18 -6.91 13.87
CA ASP A 180 7.98 -5.46 14.03
C ASP A 180 8.89 -4.70 13.05
N CYS A 181 8.31 -4.18 11.96
CA CYS A 181 9.02 -3.37 10.97
C CYS A 181 9.33 -1.94 11.45
N ALA A 182 8.97 -1.54 12.68
CA ALA A 182 9.24 -0.21 13.22
C ALA A 182 10.71 0.26 13.09
N PRO A 183 11.75 -0.59 13.26
CA PRO A 183 13.14 -0.17 13.05
C PRO A 183 13.42 0.31 11.62
N VAL A 184 12.81 -0.33 10.61
CA VAL A 184 12.97 0.04 9.20
C VAL A 184 12.26 1.36 8.92
N TYR A 185 11.02 1.53 9.39
CA TYR A 185 10.30 2.80 9.29
C TYR A 185 11.05 3.94 10.00
N ALA A 186 11.59 3.69 11.19
CA ALA A 186 12.34 4.68 11.95
C ALA A 186 13.64 5.10 11.23
N MET A 187 14.33 4.17 10.56
CA MET A 187 15.43 4.50 9.67
C MET A 187 14.95 5.42 8.53
N ILE A 188 13.89 5.03 7.80
CA ILE A 188 13.37 5.81 6.67
C ILE A 188 13.02 7.23 7.11
N PHE A 189 12.29 7.39 8.22
CA PHE A 189 11.93 8.71 8.74
C PHE A 189 13.13 9.51 9.24
N ARG A 190 14.17 8.87 9.80
CA ARG A 190 15.40 9.59 10.18
C ARG A 190 16.10 10.15 8.95
N ARG A 191 16.18 9.36 7.87
CA ARG A 191 16.78 9.79 6.60
C ARG A 191 15.94 10.91 5.95
N LEU A 192 14.62 10.77 5.90
CA LEU A 192 13.72 11.84 5.42
C LEU A 192 13.89 13.13 6.21
N LYS A 193 13.89 13.06 7.54
CA LYS A 193 14.10 14.20 8.43
C LYS A 193 15.46 14.86 8.22
N ALA A 194 16.52 14.07 7.99
CA ALA A 194 17.86 14.59 7.70
C ALA A 194 17.93 15.35 6.36
N LEU A 195 17.07 14.99 5.39
CA LEU A 195 16.90 15.74 4.14
C LEU A 195 15.95 16.95 4.28
N GLY A 196 15.40 17.20 5.46
CA GLY A 196 14.40 18.24 5.70
C GLY A 196 13.02 17.92 5.14
N ALA A 197 12.78 16.68 4.73
CA ALA A 197 11.48 16.22 4.26
C ALA A 197 10.54 15.94 5.45
N ASP A 198 9.24 16.01 5.17
CA ASP A 198 8.17 15.70 6.10
C ASP A 198 7.22 14.66 5.50
N TRP A 199 6.37 14.09 6.34
CA TRP A 199 5.44 13.04 5.95
C TRP A 199 4.01 13.40 6.36
N VAL A 200 3.07 13.15 5.44
CA VAL A 200 1.64 13.34 5.64
C VAL A 200 1.00 11.97 5.60
N TYR A 201 0.42 11.59 6.73
CA TYR A 201 -0.38 10.40 6.86
C TYR A 201 -1.77 10.70 6.31
N HIS A 202 -2.29 9.79 5.49
CA HIS A 202 -3.67 9.83 5.03
C HIS A 202 -4.34 8.53 5.44
N PHE A 203 -5.48 8.65 6.12
CA PHE A 203 -6.23 7.49 6.56
C PHE A 203 -6.85 6.78 5.34
N PRO A 204 -6.78 5.44 5.26
CA PRO A 204 -7.39 4.71 4.15
C PRO A 204 -8.91 4.93 4.12
N GLU A 205 -9.40 5.50 3.02
CA GLU A 205 -10.81 5.78 2.81
C GLU A 205 -11.35 5.04 1.59
N LEU A 206 -12.56 4.51 1.72
CA LEU A 206 -13.30 4.01 0.57
C LEU A 206 -13.90 5.20 -0.19
N ALA A 207 -13.51 5.35 -1.45
CA ALA A 207 -14.02 6.39 -2.33
C ALA A 207 -14.75 5.80 -3.53
N LEU A 208 -15.77 6.52 -4.02
CA LEU A 208 -16.48 6.17 -5.24
C LEU A 208 -15.87 6.93 -6.42
N VAL A 209 -15.33 6.20 -7.40
CA VAL A 209 -14.84 6.77 -8.65
C VAL A 209 -15.96 6.73 -9.69
N ASP A 210 -16.45 7.90 -10.10
CA ASP A 210 -17.41 8.01 -11.21
C ASP A 210 -16.66 8.05 -12.54
N LEU A 211 -16.81 6.97 -13.33
CA LEU A 211 -16.22 6.84 -14.66
C LEU A 211 -17.17 7.27 -15.79
N GLY A 212 -18.37 7.77 -15.44
CA GLY A 212 -19.43 8.08 -16.40
C GLY A 212 -19.08 9.15 -17.44
N GLY A 213 -18.14 10.05 -17.12
CA GLY A 213 -17.69 11.13 -18.02
C GLY A 213 -16.68 10.72 -19.08
N LEU A 214 -16.23 9.46 -19.12
CA LEU A 214 -15.22 8.97 -20.07
C LEU A 214 -15.80 8.39 -21.38
N ARG A 215 -17.13 8.47 -21.57
CA ARG A 215 -17.76 8.13 -22.85
C ARG A 215 -17.84 9.40 -23.69
N ASP A 216 -17.02 9.48 -24.74
CA ASP A 216 -17.16 10.51 -25.77
C ASP A 216 -18.58 10.49 -26.34
N GLU A 217 -19.32 11.59 -26.14
CA GLU A 217 -20.62 11.80 -26.76
C GLU A 217 -20.44 12.28 -28.20
N ASP A 218 -20.52 11.33 -29.14
CA ASP A 218 -20.71 11.60 -30.56
C ASP A 218 -22.15 12.12 -30.78
N SER A 219 -22.40 13.36 -30.35
CA SER A 219 -23.73 13.99 -30.37
C SER A 219 -23.96 14.71 -31.70
N SER A 220 -24.40 13.97 -32.72
CA SER A 220 -24.86 14.57 -33.97
C SER A 220 -26.20 15.35 -33.74
N PRO A 221 -26.33 16.61 -34.22
CA PRO A 221 -27.43 17.52 -33.87
C PRO A 221 -28.79 17.22 -34.54
N THR A 222 -28.95 16.11 -35.26
CA THR A 222 -30.11 15.85 -36.14
C THR A 222 -31.18 14.90 -35.57
N ARG A 223 -31.12 14.53 -34.29
CA ARG A 223 -32.19 13.75 -33.61
C ARG A 223 -32.50 14.29 -32.21
N TYR A 224 -32.99 15.53 -32.11
CA TYR A 224 -33.54 16.01 -30.85
C TYR A 224 -34.99 15.53 -30.68
N SER A 225 -35.23 14.67 -29.69
CA SER A 225 -36.57 14.28 -29.25
C SER A 225 -36.81 14.77 -27.81
N PRO A 226 -37.80 15.65 -27.56
CA PRO A 226 -38.09 16.17 -26.23
C PRO A 226 -38.39 15.08 -25.18
N ASN A 227 -38.99 13.96 -25.59
CA ASN A 227 -39.27 12.83 -24.69
C ASN A 227 -38.00 12.07 -24.29
N GLU A 228 -37.04 11.94 -25.21
CA GLU A 228 -35.74 11.33 -24.94
C GLU A 228 -34.89 12.24 -24.04
N ALA A 229 -34.94 13.56 -24.26
CA ALA A 229 -34.27 14.53 -23.39
C ALA A 229 -34.84 14.51 -21.95
N LEU A 230 -36.17 14.43 -21.79
CA LEU A 230 -36.80 14.35 -20.47
C LEU A 230 -36.51 13.01 -19.77
N ALA A 231 -36.46 11.91 -20.52
CA ALA A 231 -36.09 10.59 -19.99
C ALA A 231 -34.61 10.55 -19.57
N ALA A 232 -33.72 11.15 -20.36
CA ALA A 232 -32.31 11.30 -20.02
C ALA A 232 -32.11 12.19 -18.78
N GLU A 233 -32.86 13.29 -18.65
CA GLU A 233 -32.82 14.15 -17.46
C GLU A 233 -33.29 13.40 -16.20
N ARG A 234 -34.37 12.62 -16.30
CA ARG A 234 -34.85 11.77 -15.19
C ARG A 234 -33.83 10.71 -14.80
N ALA A 235 -33.27 9.99 -15.77
CA ALA A 235 -32.24 8.98 -15.52
C ALA A 235 -30.96 9.59 -14.93
N ALA A 236 -30.56 10.78 -15.37
CA ALA A 236 -29.43 11.52 -14.80
C ALA A 236 -29.70 11.92 -13.35
N ARG A 237 -30.91 12.43 -13.05
CA ARG A 237 -31.32 12.80 -11.69
C ARG A 237 -31.41 11.58 -10.76
N GLU A 238 -31.91 10.46 -11.27
CA GLU A 238 -31.93 9.18 -10.53
C GLU A 238 -30.51 8.69 -10.22
N ARG A 239 -29.61 8.72 -11.21
CA ARG A 239 -28.19 8.37 -11.03
C ARG A 239 -27.50 9.29 -10.04
N GLU A 240 -27.74 10.60 -10.12
CA GLU A 240 -27.18 11.58 -9.18
C GLU A 240 -27.68 11.32 -7.75
N ALA A 241 -28.98 11.03 -7.59
CA ALA A 241 -29.55 10.68 -6.30
C ALA A 241 -28.98 9.36 -5.74
N GLU A 242 -28.75 8.36 -6.60
CA GLU A 242 -28.13 7.09 -6.23
C GLU A 242 -26.66 7.28 -5.82
N LEU A 243 -25.87 8.02 -6.60
CA LEU A 243 -24.49 8.37 -6.28
C LEU A 243 -24.39 9.16 -4.97
N ALA A 244 -25.33 10.08 -4.71
CA ALA A 244 -25.39 10.83 -3.46
C ALA A 244 -25.67 9.92 -2.25
N ARG A 245 -26.57 8.93 -2.40
CA ARG A 245 -26.82 7.92 -1.36
C ARG A 245 -25.57 7.08 -1.10
N PHE A 246 -24.95 6.54 -2.15
CA PHE A 246 -23.72 5.75 -1.99
C PHE A 246 -22.58 6.55 -1.36
N ARG A 247 -22.42 7.83 -1.72
CA ARG A 247 -21.44 8.71 -1.06
C ARG A 247 -21.74 8.89 0.42
N THR A 248 -23.02 9.00 0.80
CA THR A 248 -23.43 9.09 2.21
C THR A 248 -23.09 7.80 2.95
N ASP A 249 -23.46 6.65 2.39
CA ASP A 249 -23.16 5.34 2.99
C ASP A 249 -21.65 5.12 3.15
N LEU A 250 -20.83 5.48 2.15
CA LEU A 250 -19.38 5.40 2.22
C LEU A 250 -18.79 6.33 3.29
N ASN A 251 -19.32 7.54 3.42
CA ASN A 251 -18.88 8.47 4.47
C ASN A 251 -19.18 7.91 5.87
N GLU A 252 -20.34 7.27 6.06
CA GLU A 252 -20.66 6.61 7.33
C GLU A 252 -19.73 5.43 7.63
N ILE A 253 -19.39 4.63 6.61
CA ILE A 253 -18.42 3.53 6.73
C ILE A 253 -17.04 4.07 7.08
N ASN A 254 -16.57 5.11 6.37
CA ASN A 254 -15.26 5.73 6.63
C ASN A 254 -15.20 6.36 8.03
N ALA A 255 -16.25 7.05 8.47
CA ALA A 255 -16.32 7.62 9.82
C ALA A 255 -16.21 6.54 10.90
N ARG A 256 -16.94 5.43 10.75
CA ARG A 256 -16.83 4.28 11.67
C ARG A 256 -15.44 3.66 11.65
N ALA A 257 -14.83 3.54 10.47
CA ALA A 257 -13.47 3.01 10.34
C ALA A 257 -12.44 3.89 11.07
N ARG A 258 -12.58 5.22 11.01
CA ARG A 258 -11.74 6.16 11.77
C ARG A 258 -11.92 5.99 13.27
N GLU A 259 -13.17 5.89 13.75
CA GLU A 259 -13.46 5.65 15.16
C GLU A 259 -12.83 4.32 15.64
N GLU A 260 -13.05 3.22 14.92
CA GLU A 260 -12.46 1.92 15.25
C GLU A 260 -10.93 1.92 15.22
N ALA A 261 -10.32 2.73 14.34
CA ALA A 261 -8.86 2.85 14.27
C ALA A 261 -8.27 3.51 15.53
N MET A 262 -9.02 4.35 16.22
CA MET A 262 -8.59 4.98 17.47
C MET A 262 -8.51 3.99 18.65
N ASP A 263 -9.26 2.89 18.58
CA ASP A 263 -9.23 1.82 19.60
C ASP A 263 -8.11 0.79 19.37
N ARG A 264 -7.47 0.84 18.19
CA ARG A 264 -6.39 -0.08 17.81
C ARG A 264 -5.02 0.51 18.16
N PRO A 265 -3.98 -0.35 18.29
CA PRO A 265 -2.61 0.14 18.37
C PRO A 265 -2.27 1.03 17.18
N LEU A 266 -1.46 2.07 17.42
CA LEU A 266 -0.96 2.96 16.38
C LEU A 266 -0.30 2.16 15.25
N PRO A 267 -0.59 2.50 13.97
CA PRO A 267 0.13 1.94 12.83
C PRO A 267 1.64 2.04 13.04
N ALA A 268 2.38 1.00 12.64
CA ALA A 268 3.84 0.95 12.85
C ALA A 268 4.56 2.14 12.20
N THR A 269 4.07 2.61 11.04
CA THR A 269 4.54 3.82 10.35
C THR A 269 4.36 5.07 11.21
N VAL A 270 3.15 5.32 11.73
CA VAL A 270 2.84 6.47 12.62
C VAL A 270 3.66 6.41 13.91
N ARG A 271 3.77 5.22 14.53
CA ARG A 271 4.59 5.00 15.73
C ARG A 271 6.06 5.36 15.49
N ALA A 272 6.63 4.88 14.38
CA ALA A 272 8.01 5.16 14.02
C ALA A 272 8.23 6.65 13.68
N TYR A 273 7.31 7.28 12.95
CA TYR A 273 7.38 8.72 12.67
C TYR A 273 7.40 9.53 13.97
N ARG A 274 6.47 9.23 14.90
CA ARG A 274 6.39 9.92 16.19
C ARG A 274 7.66 9.75 17.01
N GLN A 275 8.25 8.54 17.02
CA GLN A 275 9.51 8.28 17.71
C GLN A 275 10.66 9.14 17.16
N VAL A 276 10.73 9.34 15.85
CA VAL A 276 11.83 10.06 15.19
C VAL A 276 11.64 11.57 15.18
N CYS A 277 10.41 12.02 14.92
CA CYS A 277 10.07 13.43 14.75
C CYS A 277 9.63 14.10 16.06
N GLY A 278 9.27 13.32 17.09
CA GLY A 278 8.81 13.83 18.38
C GLY A 278 7.41 14.46 18.35
N ARG A 279 6.66 14.26 17.26
CA ARG A 279 5.31 14.77 17.02
C ARG A 279 4.52 13.79 16.17
N ASP A 280 3.20 13.90 16.19
CA ASP A 280 2.34 13.14 15.28
C ASP A 280 2.49 13.67 13.84
N PRO A 281 2.37 12.79 12.83
CA PRO A 281 2.37 13.21 11.43
C PRO A 281 1.12 14.03 11.13
N ARG A 282 1.19 14.86 10.10
CA ARG A 282 -0.01 15.53 9.60
C ARG A 282 -1.01 14.46 9.15
N GLY A 283 -2.29 14.65 9.47
CA GLY A 283 -3.36 13.69 9.20
C GLY A 283 -3.55 12.60 10.27
N TRP A 284 -2.76 12.62 11.36
CA TRP A 284 -3.00 11.82 12.56
C TRP A 284 -3.23 12.72 13.80
N PRO A 285 -4.25 12.46 14.65
CA PRO A 285 -5.31 11.45 14.47
C PRO A 285 -6.14 11.72 13.21
N PRO A 286 -6.72 10.69 12.60
CA PRO A 286 -7.55 10.85 11.41
C PRO A 286 -8.76 11.74 11.74
N ALA A 287 -8.96 12.81 10.97
CA ALA A 287 -10.06 13.76 11.15
C ALA A 287 -11.29 13.37 10.33
#